data_AF-A0A7R9WNW0-F1
#
_entry.id   AF-A0A7R9WNW0-F1
#
_cell.length_a   1.000
_cell.length_b   1.000
_cell.length_c   1.000
_cell.angle_alpha   90.00
_cell.angle_beta   90.00
_cell.angle_gamma   90.00
#
_symmetry.space_group_name_H-M   'P 1'
#
loop_
_entity.id
_entity.type
_entity.pdbx_description
1 polymer ?
#
loop_
_entity_poly.entity_id
_entity_poly.type
_entity_poly.pdbx_seq_one_letter_code
_entity_poly.pdbx_strand_id
1 'polypeptide(L)'
;RVLAQTTYYFWSYLRVTDNADLKDEKIDYAVPTGNFGDILAGYYAKQMGLPVGKLVVATNENDILHRFFSTGEYHRESIAKTISPSMDICVSSNFERYLFHLAGDDSGVLA
;
A
#
# COMPACT_ATOMS: atom_id res chain seq x y z
N ARG A 1 -4.17 0.06 13.97
CA ARG A 1 -4.83 0.54 12.72
C ARG A 1 -4.60 -0.45 11.59
N VAL A 2 -3.36 -0.64 11.11
CA VAL A 2 -3.02 -1.53 9.98
C VAL A 2 -3.50 -2.99 10.17
N LEU A 3 -3.35 -3.56 11.38
CA LEU A 3 -3.80 -4.94 11.64
C LEU A 3 -5.29 -5.15 11.33
N ALA A 4 -6.16 -4.25 11.81
CA ALA A 4 -7.61 -4.35 11.56
C ALA A 4 -7.96 -4.19 10.07
N GLN A 5 -7.15 -3.42 9.34
CA GLN A 5 -7.32 -3.23 7.90
C GLN A 5 -6.99 -4.50 7.09
N THR A 6 -6.14 -5.36 7.62
CA THR A 6 -5.76 -6.62 6.96
C THR A 6 -6.99 -7.52 6.76
N THR A 7 -7.94 -7.49 7.70
CA THR A 7 -9.16 -8.32 7.67
C THR A 7 -9.98 -8.15 6.39
N TYR A 8 -10.11 -6.93 5.85
CA TYR A 8 -10.92 -6.73 4.64
C TYR A 8 -10.22 -7.14 3.34
N TYR A 9 -8.89 -7.30 3.33
CA TYR A 9 -8.19 -7.91 2.20
C TYR A 9 -8.55 -9.39 2.08
N PHE A 10 -8.51 -10.13 3.19
CA PHE A 10 -8.96 -11.52 3.22
C PHE A 10 -10.44 -11.65 2.86
N TRP A 11 -11.29 -10.81 3.46
CA TRP A 11 -12.73 -10.85 3.20
C TRP A 11 -13.06 -10.55 1.73
N SER A 12 -12.47 -9.50 1.14
CA SER A 12 -12.72 -9.14 -0.26
C SER A 12 -12.19 -10.19 -1.23
N TYR A 13 -11.01 -10.77 -0.95
CA TYR A 13 -10.45 -11.88 -1.73
C TYR A 13 -11.44 -13.04 -1.78
N LEU A 14 -11.88 -13.54 -0.62
CA LEU A 14 -12.81 -14.66 -0.52
C LEU A 14 -14.15 -14.39 -1.23
N ARG A 15 -14.60 -13.13 -1.25
CA ARG A 15 -15.83 -12.73 -1.95
C ARG A 15 -15.68 -12.71 -3.47
N VAL A 16 -14.53 -12.26 -3.97
CA VAL A 16 -14.27 -12.19 -5.41
C VAL A 16 -13.96 -13.59 -5.97
N THR A 17 -13.30 -14.45 -5.19
CA THR A 17 -12.94 -15.82 -5.58
C THR A 17 -13.98 -16.87 -5.17
N ASP A 18 -15.21 -16.45 -4.84
CA ASP A 18 -16.29 -17.37 -4.42
C ASP A 18 -16.81 -18.23 -5.59
N ASN A 19 -16.55 -17.82 -6.84
CA ASN A 19 -16.78 -18.65 -8.02
C ASN A 19 -15.59 -19.61 -8.28
N ALA A 20 -15.89 -20.85 -8.66
CA ALA A 20 -14.93 -21.91 -8.94
C ALA A 20 -13.86 -21.51 -9.98
N ASP A 21 -14.20 -20.64 -10.94
CA ASP A 21 -13.29 -20.19 -12.00
C ASP A 21 -12.16 -19.28 -11.51
N LEU A 22 -12.32 -18.67 -10.34
CA LEU A 22 -11.35 -17.73 -9.76
C LEU A 22 -10.69 -18.30 -8.50
N LYS A 23 -10.89 -19.59 -8.25
CA LYS A 23 -10.31 -20.25 -7.09
C LYS A 23 -8.79 -20.25 -7.22
N ASP A 24 -8.12 -19.77 -6.17
CA ASP A 24 -6.66 -19.64 -6.07
C ASP A 24 -6.02 -18.64 -7.06
N GLU A 25 -6.83 -17.88 -7.80
CA GLU A 25 -6.34 -16.80 -8.67
C GLU A 25 -5.83 -15.61 -7.86
N LYS A 26 -4.78 -14.97 -8.37
CA LYS A 26 -4.23 -13.78 -7.72
C LYS A 26 -5.10 -12.57 -8.00
N ILE A 27 -5.45 -11.84 -6.95
CA ILE A 27 -6.24 -10.60 -7.06
C ILE A 27 -5.33 -9.37 -6.91
N ASP A 28 -5.41 -8.47 -7.89
CA ASP A 28 -4.76 -7.16 -7.86
C ASP A 28 -5.64 -6.17 -7.08
N TYR A 29 -5.02 -5.35 -6.23
CA TYR A 29 -5.71 -4.31 -5.45
C TYR A 29 -5.17 -2.93 -5.83
N ALA A 30 -6.07 -2.02 -6.20
CA ALA A 30 -5.76 -0.61 -6.38
C ALA A 30 -6.28 0.19 -5.18
N VAL A 31 -5.38 0.88 -4.48
CA VAL A 31 -5.69 1.53 -3.20
C VAL A 31 -5.40 3.03 -3.30
N PRO A 32 -6.42 3.90 -3.17
CA PRO A 32 -6.19 5.33 -3.02
C PRO A 32 -5.42 5.58 -1.72
N THR A 33 -4.17 6.02 -1.85
CA THR A 33 -3.19 5.98 -0.78
C THR A 33 -2.71 7.37 -0.41
N GLY A 34 -2.94 7.77 0.84
CA GLY A 34 -2.21 8.84 1.50
C GLY A 34 -1.12 8.27 2.40
N ASN A 35 -1.43 8.05 3.68
CA ASN A 35 -0.50 7.63 4.74
C ASN A 35 0.07 6.18 4.65
N PHE A 36 -0.09 5.48 3.53
CA PHE A 36 0.36 4.09 3.28
C PHE A 36 -0.24 2.98 4.15
N GLY A 37 -1.02 3.30 5.19
CA GLY A 37 -1.48 2.28 6.15
C GLY A 37 -2.42 1.22 5.55
N ASP A 38 -3.28 1.62 4.62
CA ASP A 38 -4.21 0.70 3.95
C ASP A 38 -3.47 -0.30 3.05
N ILE A 39 -2.71 0.19 2.08
CA ILE A 39 -1.96 -0.67 1.16
C ILE A 39 -0.89 -1.50 1.87
N LEU A 40 -0.33 -1.01 2.99
CA LEU A 40 0.54 -1.79 3.86
C LEU A 40 -0.19 -2.98 4.50
N ALA A 41 -1.47 -2.85 4.82
CA ALA A 41 -2.27 -3.98 5.29
C ALA A 41 -2.44 -5.03 4.18
N GLY A 42 -2.62 -4.60 2.93
CA GLY A 42 -2.59 -5.49 1.77
C GLY A 42 -1.25 -6.18 1.56
N TYR A 43 -0.15 -5.46 1.81
CA TYR A 43 1.20 -6.04 1.81
C TYR A 43 1.33 -7.13 2.88
N TYR A 44 0.87 -6.89 4.11
CA TYR A 44 0.88 -7.92 5.15
C TYR A 44 -0.02 -9.11 4.82
N ALA A 45 -1.21 -8.89 4.28
CA ALA A 45 -2.08 -9.98 3.83
C ALA A 45 -1.36 -10.87 2.80
N LYS A 46 -0.64 -10.26 1.85
CA LYS A 46 0.20 -10.98 0.88
C LYS A 46 1.32 -11.78 1.56
N GLN A 47 2.04 -11.18 2.52
CA GLN A 47 3.09 -11.87 3.28
C GLN A 47 2.54 -13.04 4.12
N MET A 48 1.29 -12.95 4.57
CA MET A 48 0.59 -14.03 5.27
C MET A 48 0.14 -15.18 4.35
N GLY A 49 0.34 -15.08 3.03
CA GLY A 49 0.02 -16.12 2.06
C GLY A 49 -1.31 -15.93 1.32
N LEU A 50 -2.01 -14.79 1.49
CA LEU A 50 -3.17 -14.48 0.67
C LEU A 50 -2.72 -14.31 -0.80
N PRO A 51 -3.41 -14.90 -1.80
CA PRO A 51 -3.09 -14.77 -3.23
C PRO A 51 -3.35 -13.35 -3.76
N VAL A 52 -2.53 -12.41 -3.32
CA VAL A 52 -2.53 -11.02 -3.76
C VAL A 52 -1.51 -10.87 -4.88
N GLY A 53 -1.96 -10.35 -6.02
CA GLY A 53 -1.12 -10.00 -7.16
C GLY A 53 -0.37 -8.69 -6.93
N LYS A 54 -0.69 -7.68 -7.72
CA LYS A 54 -0.16 -6.32 -7.64
C LYS A 54 -0.92 -5.51 -6.59
N LEU A 55 -0.16 -4.73 -5.82
CA LEU A 55 -0.69 -3.68 -4.95
C LEU A 55 -0.38 -2.35 -5.63
N VAL A 56 -1.40 -1.71 -6.19
CA VAL A 56 -1.28 -0.46 -6.94
C VAL A 56 -1.54 0.70 -5.99
N VAL A 57 -0.49 1.49 -5.76
CA VAL A 57 -0.55 2.74 -4.98
C VAL A 57 -1.11 3.83 -5.88
N ALA A 58 -2.36 4.23 -5.66
CA ALA A 58 -2.98 5.35 -6.38
C ALA A 58 -2.86 6.63 -5.54
N THR A 59 -2.10 7.61 -6.02
CA THR A 59 -1.98 8.96 -5.40
C THR A 59 -2.78 9.99 -6.18
N ASN A 60 -3.00 11.16 -5.59
CA ASN A 60 -3.48 12.34 -6.29
C ASN A 60 -2.29 13.19 -6.77
N GLU A 61 -2.50 14.49 -7.02
CA GLU A 61 -1.43 15.43 -7.39
C GLU A 61 -0.27 15.48 -6.38
N ASN A 62 -0.50 15.10 -5.13
CA ASN A 62 0.52 14.93 -4.11
C ASN A 62 1.16 13.54 -4.26
N ASP A 63 2.13 13.44 -5.16
CA ASP A 63 2.58 12.19 -5.77
C ASP A 63 3.92 11.66 -5.19
N ILE A 64 4.26 12.00 -3.94
CA ILE A 64 5.51 11.56 -3.27
C ILE A 64 5.75 10.05 -3.36
N LEU A 65 4.71 9.23 -3.24
CA LEU A 65 4.82 7.77 -3.38
C LEU A 65 5.01 7.36 -4.84
N HIS A 66 4.33 8.03 -5.78
CA HIS A 66 4.50 7.78 -7.20
C HIS A 66 5.94 8.05 -7.65
N ARG A 67 6.53 9.17 -7.22
CA ARG A 67 7.94 9.50 -7.48
C ARG A 67 8.86 8.44 -6.90
N PHE A 68 8.65 8.03 -5.65
CA PHE A 68 9.46 6.96 -5.06
C PHE A 68 9.40 5.65 -5.87
N PHE A 69 8.21 5.18 -6.22
CA PHE A 69 8.09 3.90 -6.96
C PHE A 69 8.55 4.01 -8.43
N SER A 70 8.60 5.22 -8.99
CA SER A 70 9.00 5.44 -10.39
C SER A 70 10.50 5.74 -10.54
N THR A 71 11.07 6.53 -9.64
CA THR A 71 12.45 7.05 -9.74
C THR A 71 13.32 6.72 -8.52
N GLY A 72 12.74 6.26 -7.41
CA GLY A 72 13.44 6.06 -6.14
C GLY A 72 13.54 7.33 -5.27
N GLU A 73 13.02 8.46 -5.74
CA GLU A 73 13.14 9.74 -5.03
C GLU A 73 12.04 9.90 -3.98
N TYR A 74 12.44 10.14 -2.72
CA TYR A 74 11.53 10.43 -1.61
C TYR A 74 11.89 11.77 -0.95
N HIS A 75 11.32 12.86 -1.44
CA HIS A 75 11.51 14.19 -0.87
C HIS A 75 10.19 14.98 -0.83
N ARG A 76 10.09 15.92 0.11
CA ARG A 76 8.88 16.72 0.33
C ARG A 76 8.77 17.81 -0.72
N GLU A 77 7.55 18.09 -1.13
CA GLU A 77 7.18 19.22 -1.97
C GLU A 77 5.98 19.97 -1.36
N SER A 78 5.59 21.09 -1.97
CA SER A 78 4.39 21.82 -1.57
C SER A 78 3.13 20.99 -1.81
N ILE A 79 2.23 20.95 -0.81
CA ILE A 79 0.93 20.27 -0.95
C ILE A 79 0.01 21.07 -1.87
N ALA A 80 -0.54 20.39 -2.87
CA ALA A 80 -1.67 20.87 -3.65
C ALA A 80 -2.98 20.45 -2.95
N LYS A 81 -3.93 21.37 -2.84
CA LYS A 81 -5.29 21.07 -2.36
C LYS A 81 -6.07 20.41 -3.49
N THR A 82 -6.53 19.19 -3.28
CA THR A 82 -7.24 18.42 -4.31
C THR A 82 -8.69 18.15 -3.91
N ILE A 83 -9.45 17.54 -4.83
CA ILE A 83 -10.80 17.00 -4.55
C ILE A 83 -10.77 15.76 -3.63
N SER A 84 -9.58 15.23 -3.33
CA SER A 84 -9.34 14.06 -2.49
C SER A 84 -8.53 14.44 -1.23
N PRO A 85 -9.06 15.31 -0.35
CA PRO A 85 -8.28 15.97 0.71
C PRO A 85 -7.66 15.02 1.73
N SER A 86 -8.19 13.79 1.86
CA SER A 86 -7.63 12.77 2.75
C SER A 86 -6.28 12.21 2.26
N MET A 87 -5.95 12.43 0.99
CA MET A 87 -4.70 12.01 0.35
C MET A 87 -3.70 13.16 0.17
N ASP A 88 -4.08 14.40 0.51
CA ASP A 88 -3.22 15.58 0.42
C ASP A 88 -2.15 15.56 1.54
N ILE A 89 -1.12 14.72 1.35
CA ILE A 89 -0.09 14.43 2.34
C ILE A 89 1.32 14.80 1.84
N CYS A 90 2.12 15.38 2.73
CA CYS A 90 3.55 15.66 2.49
C CYS A 90 4.46 14.45 2.76
N VAL A 91 4.06 13.60 3.70
CA VAL A 91 4.86 12.47 4.19
C VAL A 91 3.91 11.33 4.51
N SER A 92 4.28 10.13 4.06
CA SER A 92 3.47 8.96 4.26
C SER A 92 3.93 8.18 5.49
N SER A 93 3.27 8.42 6.63
CA SER A 93 3.76 7.95 7.95
C SER A 93 3.96 6.44 8.10
N ASN A 94 3.19 5.59 7.41
CA ASN A 94 3.37 4.13 7.50
C ASN A 94 4.35 3.60 6.45
N PHE A 95 4.87 4.45 5.56
CA PHE A 95 5.77 4.04 4.49
C PHE A 95 7.12 3.53 5.03
N GLU A 96 7.58 4.09 6.14
CA GLU A 96 8.78 3.63 6.86
C GLU A 96 8.75 2.13 7.18
N ARG A 97 7.58 1.57 7.53
CA ARG A 97 7.45 0.13 7.82
C ARG A 97 7.71 -0.72 6.59
N TYR A 98 7.31 -0.23 5.41
CA TYR A 98 7.61 -0.92 4.16
C TYR A 98 9.11 -0.82 3.82
N LEU A 99 9.71 0.35 4.04
CA LEU A 99 11.16 0.52 3.88
C LEU A 99 11.97 -0.39 4.80
N PHE A 100 11.52 -0.60 6.05
CA PHE A 100 12.14 -1.54 6.97
C PHE A 100 12.17 -2.97 6.42
N HIS A 101 11.04 -3.44 5.86
CA HIS A 101 10.99 -4.76 5.20
C HIS A 101 11.86 -4.82 3.93
N LEU A 102 11.92 -3.73 3.16
CA LEU A 102 12.83 -3.64 2.00
C LEU A 102 14.30 -3.66 2.41
N ALA A 103 14.63 -3.12 3.60
CA ALA A 103 15.96 -3.14 4.18
C ALA A 103 16.34 -4.51 4.78
N GLY A 104 15.51 -5.55 4.61
CA GLY A 104 15.77 -6.89 5.13
C GLY A 104 15.54 -7.01 6.63
N ASP A 105 14.59 -6.23 7.18
CA ASP A 105 14.27 -6.18 8.61
C ASP A 105 15.46 -5.72 9.48
N ASP A 106 16.39 -4.96 8.90
CA ASP A 106 17.56 -4.39 9.59
C ASP A 106 17.40 -2.87 9.78
N SER A 107 17.27 -2.45 11.04
CA SER A 107 17.19 -1.03 11.39
C SER A 107 18.47 -0.25 11.09
N GLY A 108 19.64 -0.91 11.05
CA GLY A 108 20.92 -0.27 10.77
C GLY A 108 21.09 0.18 9.32
N VAL A 109 20.38 -0.47 8.39
CA VAL A 109 20.35 -0.09 6.97
C VAL A 109 19.38 1.07 6.72
N LEU A 110 18.35 1.21 7.55
CA LEU A 110 17.34 2.27 7.45
C LEU A 110 17.78 3.61 8.08
N ALA A 111 18.78 3.57 8.97
CA ALA A 111 19.23 4.69 9.81
C ALA A 111 20.04 5.77 9.06
#